data_AF-A0A7V4NDL2-F1
#
_entry.id   AF-A0A7V4NDL2-F1
#
_cell.length_a   1.000
_cell.length_b   1.000
_cell.length_c   1.000
_cell.angle_alpha   90.00
_cell.angle_beta   90.00
_cell.angle_gamma   90.00
#
_symmetry.space_group_name_H-M   'P 1'
#
loop_
_entity.id
_entity.type
_entity.pdbx_description
1 polymer ?
#
loop_
_entity_poly.entity_id
_entity_poly.type
_entity_poly.pdbx_seq_one_letter_code
_entity_poly.pdbx_strand_id
1 'polypeptide(L)'
;MKEYVNYYFKPFLFATSLFFLLLLTFQYALVGDGIEIYGWEVLSDENNIFEESTLPKKFYKALRQPSTVVISALVNHKVQEEKTTRYLYIPQIDASYFAVKVDGNIIGSFGFSEDRTGHVWYQPFLFQIPEDFKTIEFEISGIYEIGIDFPVKI
;
A
#
# COMPACT_ATOMS: atom_id res chain seq x y z
N MET A 1 27.36 -45.83 0.10
CA MET A 1 26.00 -45.24 0.16
C MET A 1 25.76 -44.50 1.48
N LYS A 2 25.88 -45.16 2.64
CA LYS A 2 25.69 -44.55 3.98
C LYS A 2 26.62 -43.36 4.28
N GLU A 3 27.89 -43.46 3.93
CA GLU A 3 28.88 -42.38 4.09
C GLU A 3 28.61 -41.20 3.16
N TYR A 4 28.19 -41.48 1.93
CA TYR A 4 27.78 -40.46 0.95
C TYR A 4 26.57 -39.67 1.48
N VAL A 5 25.55 -40.37 1.99
CA VAL A 5 24.39 -39.74 2.62
C VAL A 5 24.82 -38.87 3.81
N ASN A 6 25.67 -39.38 4.71
CA ASN A 6 26.18 -38.60 5.84
C ASN A 6 26.99 -37.36 5.43
N TYR A 7 27.74 -37.44 4.33
CA TYR A 7 28.53 -36.33 3.82
C TYR A 7 27.64 -35.16 3.37
N TYR A 8 26.54 -35.45 2.66
CA TYR A 8 25.60 -34.41 2.20
C TYR A 8 24.55 -34.01 3.24
N PHE A 9 24.31 -34.85 4.25
CA PHE A 9 23.28 -34.58 5.25
C PHE A 9 23.60 -33.35 6.11
N LYS A 10 24.87 -33.14 6.49
CA LYS A 10 25.28 -31.96 7.27
C LYS A 10 25.13 -30.64 6.49
N PRO A 11 25.66 -30.50 5.25
CA PRO A 11 25.41 -29.33 4.41
C PRO A 11 23.92 -29.11 4.15
N PHE A 12 23.15 -30.18 3.91
CA PHE A 12 21.70 -30.11 3.69
C PHE A 12 20.97 -29.52 4.90
N LEU A 13 21.25 -30.03 6.10
CA LEU A 13 20.67 -29.49 7.34
C LEU A 13 21.05 -28.02 7.53
N PHE A 14 22.34 -27.67 7.36
CA PHE A 14 22.79 -26.29 7.51
C PHE A 14 22.11 -25.34 6.52
N ALA A 15 22.06 -25.72 5.23
CA ALA A 15 21.41 -24.92 4.20
C ALA A 15 19.90 -24.78 4.46
N THR A 16 19.24 -25.85 4.90
CA THR A 16 17.82 -25.83 5.25
C THR A 16 17.55 -24.93 6.44
N SER A 17 18.36 -25.03 7.50
CA SER A 17 18.26 -24.14 8.67
C SER A 17 18.51 -22.68 8.31
N LEU A 18 19.50 -22.40 7.46
CA LEU A 18 19.79 -21.04 6.99
C LEU A 18 18.63 -20.48 6.15
N PHE A 19 18.04 -21.31 5.28
CA PHE A 19 16.85 -20.95 4.51
C PHE A 19 15.68 -20.59 5.42
N PHE A 20 15.37 -21.41 6.42
CA PHE A 20 14.30 -21.12 7.37
C PHE A 20 14.59 -19.89 8.22
N LEU A 21 15.84 -19.70 8.65
CA LEU A 21 16.24 -18.49 9.37
C LEU A 21 15.98 -17.24 8.52
N LEU A 22 16.45 -17.24 7.27
CA LEU A 22 16.23 -16.13 6.35
C LEU A 22 14.74 -15.89 6.11
N LEU A 23 13.97 -16.95 5.84
CA LEU A 23 12.53 -16.88 5.62
C LEU A 23 11.80 -16.28 6.82
N LEU A 24 12.12 -16.73 8.04
CA LEU A 24 11.50 -16.24 9.26
C LEU A 24 11.90 -14.80 9.56
N THR A 25 13.17 -14.43 9.37
CA THR A 25 13.60 -13.02 9.54
C THR A 25 12.96 -12.10 8.53
N PHE A 26 12.80 -12.55 7.28
CA PHE A 26 12.09 -11.80 6.24
C PHE A 26 10.62 -11.63 6.59
N GLN A 27 9.92 -12.70 7.00
CA GLN A 27 8.53 -12.62 7.45
C GLN A 27 8.39 -11.69 8.66
N TYR A 28 9.28 -11.79 9.64
CA TYR A 28 9.28 -10.93 10.81
C TYR A 28 9.46 -9.46 10.43
N ALA A 29 10.41 -9.15 9.53
CA ALA A 29 10.63 -7.80 9.04
C ALA A 29 9.43 -7.23 8.23
N LEU A 30 8.59 -8.10 7.64
CA LEU A 30 7.36 -7.70 6.96
C LEU A 30 6.18 -7.44 7.92
N VAL A 31 6.24 -7.95 9.16
CA VAL A 31 5.27 -7.59 10.21
C VAL A 31 5.64 -6.21 10.76
N GLY A 32 5.36 -5.19 9.97
CA GLY A 32 5.38 -3.81 10.45
C GLY A 32 4.20 -3.57 11.38
N ASP A 33 4.51 -3.21 12.64
CA ASP A 33 3.58 -2.54 13.53
C ASP A 33 3.17 -1.22 12.88
N GLY A 34 1.88 -1.03 12.67
CA GLY A 34 1.34 0.14 11.99
C GLY A 34 -0.18 0.16 12.06
N ILE A 35 -0.76 1.35 12.01
CA ILE A 35 -2.20 1.52 12.02
C ILE A 35 -2.70 1.24 10.61
N GLU A 36 -3.47 0.17 10.46
CA GLU A 36 -4.07 -0.15 9.17
C GLU A 36 -5.21 0.82 8.86
N ILE A 37 -5.27 1.30 7.61
CA ILE A 37 -6.45 1.96 7.07
C ILE A 37 -7.55 0.89 6.98
N TYR A 38 -8.70 1.12 7.63
CA TYR A 38 -9.77 0.11 7.71
C TYR A 38 -10.82 0.26 6.59
N GLY A 39 -10.80 1.39 5.88
CA GLY A 39 -11.68 1.68 4.77
C GLY A 39 -11.40 3.05 4.19
N TRP A 40 -12.20 3.44 3.21
CA TRP A 40 -12.07 4.71 2.52
C TRP A 40 -13.42 5.39 2.37
N GLU A 41 -13.43 6.71 2.37
CA GLU A 41 -14.59 7.53 2.05
C GLU A 41 -14.37 8.22 0.70
N VAL A 42 -15.31 8.09 -0.23
CA VAL A 42 -15.24 8.72 -1.55
C VAL A 42 -15.67 10.18 -1.42
N LEU A 43 -14.72 11.09 -1.61
CA LEU A 43 -14.95 12.54 -1.58
C LEU A 43 -15.39 13.08 -2.93
N SER A 44 -14.84 12.52 -4.01
CA SER A 44 -15.16 12.89 -5.39
C SER A 44 -14.96 11.70 -6.31
N ASP A 45 -15.87 11.52 -7.27
CA ASP A 45 -15.79 10.49 -8.29
C ASP A 45 -16.23 11.10 -9.63
N GLU A 46 -15.26 11.30 -10.54
CA GLU A 46 -15.48 12.00 -11.80
C GLU A 46 -16.54 11.31 -12.68
N ASN A 47 -16.62 9.97 -12.65
CA ASN A 47 -17.48 9.19 -13.54
C ASN A 47 -18.48 8.30 -12.80
N ASN A 48 -18.68 8.50 -11.50
CA ASN A 48 -19.53 7.65 -10.65
C ASN A 48 -19.19 6.15 -10.81
N ILE A 49 -17.89 5.83 -10.78
CA ILE A 49 -17.39 4.46 -10.90
C ILE A 49 -17.71 3.62 -9.66
N PHE A 50 -17.87 4.26 -8.50
CA PHE A 50 -18.31 3.65 -7.25
C PHE A 50 -19.77 4.03 -6.95
N GLU A 51 -20.57 3.04 -6.57
CA GLU A 51 -21.98 3.24 -6.20
C GLU A 51 -22.12 3.69 -4.74
N GLU A 52 -21.19 3.27 -3.89
CA GLU A 52 -21.17 3.56 -2.47
C GLU A 52 -20.18 4.68 -2.16
N SER A 53 -20.52 5.54 -1.21
CA SER A 53 -19.62 6.60 -0.71
C SER A 53 -18.54 6.07 0.22
N THR A 54 -18.60 4.80 0.61
CA THR A 54 -17.60 4.14 1.46
C THR A 54 -17.06 2.91 0.76
N LEU A 55 -15.73 2.77 0.73
CA LEU A 55 -15.06 1.63 0.14
C LEU A 55 -14.40 0.77 1.23
N PRO A 56 -14.37 -0.57 1.03
CA PRO A 56 -13.62 -1.46 1.91
C PRO A 56 -12.12 -1.14 1.89
N LYS A 57 -11.39 -1.62 2.92
CA LYS A 57 -9.93 -1.50 3.05
C LYS A 57 -9.16 -1.77 1.75
N LYS A 58 -9.62 -2.75 0.99
CA LYS A 58 -9.11 -3.10 -0.34
C LYS A 58 -10.23 -2.96 -1.34
N PHE A 59 -9.98 -2.34 -2.47
CA PHE A 59 -10.98 -2.20 -3.52
C PHE A 59 -10.29 -2.18 -4.88
N TYR A 60 -11.03 -2.58 -5.90
CA TYR A 60 -10.59 -2.58 -7.27
C TYR A 60 -11.78 -2.30 -8.18
N LYS A 61 -11.57 -1.44 -9.18
CA LYS A 61 -12.57 -1.14 -10.20
C LYS A 61 -11.93 -1.08 -11.58
N ALA A 62 -12.40 -1.94 -12.46
CA ALA A 62 -12.12 -1.83 -13.89
C ALA A 62 -12.95 -0.67 -14.49
N LEU A 63 -12.30 0.14 -15.30
CA LEU A 63 -12.83 1.35 -15.93
C LEU A 63 -13.19 1.08 -17.39
N ARG A 64 -14.32 1.64 -17.82
CA ARG A 64 -14.69 1.70 -19.26
C ARG A 64 -14.13 2.94 -19.95
N GLN A 65 -13.87 3.98 -19.17
CA GLN A 65 -13.32 5.26 -19.61
C GLN A 65 -12.42 5.81 -18.50
N PRO A 66 -11.38 6.59 -18.84
CA PRO A 66 -10.48 7.16 -17.84
C PRO A 66 -11.24 7.97 -16.79
N SER A 67 -10.87 7.82 -15.53
CA SER A 67 -11.57 8.47 -14.40
C SER A 67 -10.59 8.89 -13.32
N THR A 68 -11.03 9.79 -12.46
CA THR A 68 -10.32 10.19 -11.24
C THR A 68 -11.27 10.08 -10.06
N VAL A 69 -10.77 9.51 -8.98
CA VAL A 69 -11.45 9.45 -7.68
C VAL A 69 -10.59 10.13 -6.64
N VAL A 70 -11.22 10.86 -5.73
CA VAL A 70 -10.58 11.36 -4.51
C VAL A 70 -11.20 10.62 -3.34
N ILE A 71 -10.37 9.95 -2.56
CA ILE A 71 -10.80 9.16 -1.39
C ILE A 71 -10.06 9.61 -0.14
N SER A 72 -10.74 9.59 1.00
CA SER A 72 -10.17 9.87 2.33
C SER A 72 -9.96 8.56 3.09
N ALA A 73 -8.81 8.42 3.74
CA ALA A 73 -8.49 7.26 4.56
C ALA A 73 -9.28 7.27 5.87
N LEU A 74 -9.93 6.15 6.18
CA LEU A 74 -10.54 5.94 7.49
C LEU A 74 -9.52 5.26 8.42
N VAL A 75 -9.06 6.01 9.43
CA VAL A 75 -7.98 5.62 10.34
C VAL A 75 -8.47 5.68 11.79
N ASN A 76 -8.08 4.71 12.62
CA ASN A 76 -8.38 4.75 14.05
C ASN A 76 -7.37 5.65 14.78
N HIS A 77 -7.73 6.92 14.98
CA HIS A 77 -6.88 7.93 15.64
C HIS A 77 -6.62 7.66 17.13
N LYS A 78 -7.33 6.73 17.78
CA LYS A 78 -7.16 6.44 19.22
C LYS A 78 -5.79 5.86 19.60
N VAL A 79 -4.97 5.50 18.61
CA VAL A 79 -3.62 4.92 18.81
C VAL A 79 -2.51 5.98 18.65
N GLN A 80 -2.86 7.26 18.42
CA GLN A 80 -1.92 8.35 18.10
C GLN A 80 -1.28 9.05 19.32
N GLU A 81 -1.01 8.34 20.42
CA GLU A 81 -0.51 8.98 21.66
C GLU A 81 1.00 9.29 21.65
N GLU A 82 1.78 8.67 20.77
CA GLU A 82 3.23 8.92 20.68
C GLU A 82 3.61 9.79 19.48
N LYS A 83 4.28 10.92 19.75
CA LYS A 83 4.90 11.79 18.74
C LYS A 83 6.13 11.12 18.13
N THR A 84 5.90 10.15 17.26
CA THR A 84 6.94 9.46 16.50
C THR A 84 6.81 9.79 15.02
N THR A 85 7.93 9.73 14.29
CA THR A 85 7.92 9.83 12.83
C THR A 85 7.18 8.64 12.25
N ARG A 86 6.15 8.91 11.46
CA ARG A 86 5.28 7.89 10.85
C ARG A 86 5.41 7.89 9.35
N TYR A 87 5.11 6.74 8.75
CA TYR A 87 5.23 6.56 7.31
C TYR A 87 3.98 5.89 6.75
N LEU A 88 3.41 6.50 5.72
CA LEU A 88 2.37 5.87 4.93
C LEU A 88 3.03 4.86 4.00
N TYR A 89 2.77 3.58 4.24
CA TYR A 89 3.21 2.48 3.41
C TYR A 89 2.07 2.00 2.51
N ILE A 90 2.25 2.14 1.20
CA ILE A 90 1.33 1.70 0.15
C ILE A 90 2.02 0.54 -0.59
N PRO A 91 1.64 -0.72 -0.35
CA PRO A 91 2.33 -1.85 -0.98
C PRO A 91 2.17 -1.86 -2.51
N GLN A 92 0.97 -1.53 -2.98
CA GLN A 92 0.62 -1.45 -4.39
C GLN A 92 -0.65 -0.60 -4.52
N ILE A 93 -0.74 0.09 -5.65
CA ILE A 93 -1.90 0.88 -6.08
C ILE A 93 -2.06 0.71 -7.59
N ASP A 94 -3.27 0.46 -8.04
CA ASP A 94 -3.61 0.24 -9.44
C ASP A 94 -4.15 1.57 -9.97
N ALA A 95 -3.31 2.28 -10.71
CA ALA A 95 -3.61 3.63 -11.19
C ALA A 95 -2.73 3.98 -12.41
N SER A 96 -3.03 5.11 -13.03
CA SER A 96 -2.18 5.79 -14.01
C SER A 96 -1.43 6.99 -13.40
N TYR A 97 -2.07 7.65 -12.43
CA TYR A 97 -1.49 8.69 -11.59
C TYR A 97 -2.10 8.59 -10.20
N PHE A 98 -1.31 8.88 -9.16
CA PHE A 98 -1.88 9.15 -7.86
C PHE A 98 -1.10 10.22 -7.09
N ALA A 99 -1.77 10.88 -6.17
CA ALA A 99 -1.18 11.79 -5.21
C ALA A 99 -1.74 11.52 -3.81
N VAL A 100 -0.85 11.55 -2.82
CA VAL A 100 -1.21 11.48 -1.40
C VAL A 100 -1.16 12.89 -0.83
N LYS A 101 -2.27 13.31 -0.23
CA LYS A 101 -2.42 14.60 0.44
C LYS A 101 -2.63 14.37 1.93
N VAL A 102 -1.96 15.17 2.75
CA VAL A 102 -2.18 15.22 4.20
C VAL A 102 -2.61 16.63 4.56
N ASP A 103 -3.80 16.75 5.16
CA ASP A 103 -4.44 18.04 5.45
C ASP A 103 -4.43 19.00 4.24
N GLY A 104 -4.69 18.46 3.04
CA GLY A 104 -4.70 19.19 1.77
C GLY A 104 -3.33 19.39 1.10
N ASN A 105 -2.22 19.08 1.75
CA ASN A 105 -0.87 19.24 1.19
C ASN A 105 -0.36 17.94 0.57
N ILE A 106 0.14 17.99 -0.66
CA ILE A 106 0.73 16.81 -1.33
C ILE A 106 2.04 16.43 -0.63
N ILE A 107 2.09 15.21 -0.08
CA ILE A 107 3.32 14.64 0.53
C ILE A 107 4.06 13.69 -0.43
N GLY A 108 3.40 13.26 -1.50
CA GLY A 108 3.97 12.39 -2.52
C GLY A 108 3.01 12.16 -3.68
N SER A 109 3.56 11.90 -4.85
CA SER A 109 2.80 11.55 -6.04
C SER A 109 3.62 10.66 -6.98
N PHE A 110 2.93 9.99 -7.90
CA PHE A 110 3.55 9.18 -8.94
C PHE A 110 2.70 9.18 -10.20
N GLY A 111 3.36 9.16 -11.37
CA GLY A 111 2.72 9.33 -12.67
C GLY A 111 2.64 10.81 -13.08
N PHE A 112 1.96 11.08 -14.20
CA PHE A 112 1.78 12.43 -14.72
C PHE A 112 0.36 12.92 -14.41
N SER A 113 0.25 14.04 -13.69
CA SER A 113 -1.04 14.64 -13.34
C SER A 113 -1.84 15.12 -14.55
N GLU A 114 -1.14 15.58 -15.59
CA GLU A 114 -1.74 16.11 -16.82
C GLU A 114 -1.88 15.06 -17.94
N ASP A 115 -1.18 13.93 -17.81
CA ASP A 115 -1.16 12.90 -18.86
C ASP A 115 -1.42 11.51 -18.30
N ARG A 116 -2.60 10.97 -18.62
CA ARG A 116 -3.04 9.63 -18.22
C ARG A 116 -2.51 8.62 -19.24
N THR A 117 -1.18 8.50 -19.37
CA THR A 117 -0.51 7.56 -20.30
C THR A 117 0.29 6.47 -19.60
N GLY A 118 0.45 6.57 -18.28
CA GLY A 118 1.15 5.59 -17.46
C GLY A 118 0.22 4.52 -16.85
N HIS A 119 0.83 3.44 -16.37
CA HIS A 119 0.21 2.53 -15.43
C HIS A 119 1.24 2.20 -14.33
N VAL A 120 0.81 2.22 -13.08
CA VAL A 120 1.66 1.92 -11.92
C VAL A 120 1.75 0.41 -11.78
N TRP A 121 2.94 -0.15 -12.00
CA TRP A 121 3.17 -1.59 -11.91
C TRP A 121 3.93 -1.95 -10.63
N TYR A 122 3.29 -2.70 -9.73
CA TYR A 122 3.91 -3.53 -8.70
C TYR A 122 5.09 -2.91 -7.92
N GLN A 123 4.97 -1.63 -7.53
CA GLN A 123 5.98 -0.92 -6.76
C GLN A 123 5.40 -0.42 -5.43
N PRO A 124 6.09 -0.66 -4.30
CA PRO A 124 5.71 -0.08 -3.02
C PRO A 124 6.09 1.40 -2.92
N PHE A 125 5.27 2.16 -2.21
CA PHE A 125 5.52 3.56 -1.89
C PHE A 125 5.59 3.76 -0.38
N LEU A 126 6.48 4.66 0.03
CA LEU A 126 6.68 5.03 1.42
C LEU A 126 6.79 6.54 1.50
N PHE A 127 5.84 7.18 2.20
CA PHE A 127 5.84 8.64 2.38
C PHE A 127 5.85 8.98 3.86
N GLN A 128 6.72 9.92 4.26
CA GLN A 128 6.72 10.42 5.63
C GLN A 128 5.47 11.26 5.87
N ILE A 129 4.76 10.98 6.97
CA ILE A 129 3.58 11.74 7.39
C ILE A 129 4.00 12.78 8.43
N PRO A 130 3.45 14.01 8.38
CA PRO A 130 3.58 14.99 9.46
C PRO A 130 3.24 14.40 10.84
N GLU A 131 3.91 14.90 11.88
CA GLU A 131 3.69 14.45 13.27
C GLU A 131 2.25 14.66 13.74
N ASP A 132 1.59 15.70 13.26
CA ASP A 132 0.18 15.98 13.51
C ASP A 132 -0.55 16.03 12.16
N PHE A 133 -1.60 15.23 12.02
CA PHE A 133 -2.47 15.27 10.83
C PHE A 133 -3.92 14.94 11.21
N LYS A 134 -4.87 15.44 10.42
CA LYS A 134 -6.30 15.14 10.57
C LYS A 134 -6.80 14.23 9.47
N THR A 135 -6.41 14.47 8.23
CA THR A 135 -6.87 13.71 7.06
C THR A 135 -5.70 13.21 6.22
N ILE A 136 -5.90 12.05 5.61
CA ILE A 136 -5.05 11.53 4.55
C ILE A 136 -5.96 11.25 3.37
N GLU A 137 -5.71 11.91 2.25
CA GLU A 137 -6.50 11.82 1.04
C GLU A 137 -5.65 11.28 -0.11
N PHE A 138 -6.28 10.50 -0.97
CA PHE A 138 -5.67 9.96 -2.16
C PHE A 138 -6.47 10.49 -3.35
N GLU A 139 -5.78 11.16 -4.26
CA GLU A 139 -6.28 11.42 -5.60
C GLU A 139 -5.73 10.31 -6.49
N ILE A 140 -6.61 9.50 -7.08
CA ILE A 140 -6.24 8.35 -7.89
C ILE A 140 -6.90 8.50 -9.25
N SER A 141 -6.08 8.54 -10.30
CA SER A 141 -6.53 8.62 -11.68
C SER A 141 -6.09 7.37 -12.43
N GLY A 142 -6.99 6.77 -13.21
CA GLY A 142 -6.74 5.54 -13.95
C GLY A 142 -7.34 5.58 -15.35
N ILE A 143 -6.69 4.89 -16.29
CA ILE A 143 -7.22 4.66 -17.65
C ILE A 143 -8.10 3.41 -17.68
N TYR A 144 -7.58 2.31 -17.16
CA TYR A 144 -8.19 0.98 -17.23
C TYR A 144 -8.70 0.48 -15.88
N GLU A 145 -8.09 0.94 -14.81
CA GLU A 145 -8.37 0.48 -13.46
C GLU A 145 -7.99 1.52 -12.42
N ILE A 146 -8.72 1.49 -11.32
CA ILE A 146 -8.43 2.24 -10.09
C ILE A 146 -8.60 1.25 -8.93
N GLY A 147 -7.58 1.10 -8.10
CA GLY A 147 -7.63 0.15 -7.00
C GLY A 147 -6.50 0.31 -5.98
N ILE A 148 -6.77 -0.24 -4.79
CA ILE A 148 -5.79 -0.50 -3.75
C ILE A 148 -6.03 -1.94 -3.30
N ASP A 149 -5.29 -2.89 -3.89
CA ASP A 149 -5.48 -4.32 -3.65
C ASP A 149 -4.84 -4.83 -2.34
N PHE A 150 -4.00 -4.00 -1.72
CA PHE A 150 -3.21 -4.36 -0.56
C PHE A 150 -3.47 -3.43 0.64
N PRO A 151 -3.39 -3.95 1.88
CA PRO A 151 -3.50 -3.12 3.08
C PRO A 151 -2.51 -1.97 3.09
N VAL A 152 -3.03 -0.74 3.14
CA VAL A 152 -2.21 0.45 3.40
C VAL A 152 -2.07 0.64 4.91
N LYS A 153 -0.86 0.99 5.35
CA LYS A 153 -0.52 1.16 6.77
C LYS A 153 0.13 2.50 7.03
N ILE A 154 -0.03 3.01 8.24
CA ILE A 154 0.59 4.24 8.78
C ILE A 154 1.51 3.89 9.94
#